data_AF-A0A955FSU0-F1
#
_entry.id   AF-A0A955FSU0-F1
#
_cell.length_a   1.000
_cell.length_b   1.000
_cell.length_c   1.000
_cell.angle_alpha   90.00
_cell.angle_beta   90.00
_cell.angle_gamma   90.00
#
_symmetry.space_group_name_H-M   'P 1'
#
loop_
_entity.id
_entity.type
_entity.pdbx_description
1 polymer ?
#
loop_
_entity_poly.entity_id
_entity_poly.type
_entity_poly.pdbx_seq_one_letter_code
_entity_poly.pdbx_strand_id
1 'polypeptide(L)'
;FSWDKLAEAHNNELANELGNAVQRTIAMIQKYQGGIIGDIPEPHHDTDAYTKAIEACKFDRALDEVWERVRGLNQYIEEQKPWAIAKDKDETHLREVLAYQVSCLLEIADLLEPFMPQTAVKIRHMFQEGVVRPAEGTLFPKHDENSAS
;
A
#
# COMPACT_ATOMS: atom_id res chain seq x y z
N PHE A 1 16.63 18.72 18.96
CA PHE A 1 16.87 17.56 18.10
C PHE A 1 16.80 16.33 19.01
N SER A 2 15.80 15.46 18.85
CA SER A 2 15.72 14.18 19.56
C SER A 2 15.52 13.07 18.54
N TRP A 3 16.08 11.90 18.84
CA TRP A 3 15.98 10.73 17.97
C TRP A 3 14.53 10.29 17.76
N ASP A 4 13.68 10.43 18.78
CA ASP A 4 12.26 10.08 18.72
C ASP A 4 11.50 10.91 17.67
N LYS A 5 11.77 12.21 17.58
CA LYS A 5 11.13 13.09 16.58
C LYS A 5 11.55 12.75 15.14
N LEU A 6 12.77 12.24 14.97
CA LEU A 6 13.27 11.80 13.67
C LEU A 6 12.62 10.47 13.26
N ALA A 7 12.50 9.52 14.18
CA ALA A 7 11.82 8.25 13.95
C ALA A 7 10.32 8.44 13.66
N GLU A 8 9.65 9.32 14.41
CA GLU A 8 8.24 9.64 14.21
C GLU A 8 7.98 10.32 12.85
N ALA A 9 8.82 11.29 12.48
CA ALA A 9 8.74 11.93 11.17
C ALA A 9 8.96 10.94 10.02
N HIS A 10 9.93 10.02 10.16
CA HIS A 10 10.20 8.98 9.17
C HIS A 10 9.03 8.01 9.01
N ASN A 11 8.44 7.56 10.12
CA ASN A 11 7.25 6.70 10.08
C ASN A 11 6.03 7.41 9.47
N ASN A 12 5.85 8.70 9.74
CA ASN A 12 4.78 9.49 9.13
C ASN A 12 4.96 9.64 7.62
N GLU A 13 6.19 9.85 7.15
CA GLU A 13 6.48 9.92 5.71
C GLU A 13 6.15 8.60 5.01
N LEU A 14 6.54 7.47 5.60
CA LEU A 14 6.27 6.15 5.03
C LEU A 14 4.78 5.79 5.07
N ALA A 15 4.05 6.19 6.11
CA ALA A 15 2.61 6.09 6.14
C ALA A 15 1.95 6.92 5.02
N ASN A 16 2.47 8.12 4.74
CA ASN A 16 2.02 8.93 3.60
C ASN A 16 2.32 8.23 2.26
N GLU A 17 3.50 7.65 2.08
CA GLU A 17 3.86 6.90 0.87
C GLU A 17 2.92 5.70 0.64
N LEU A 18 2.60 4.95 1.68
CA LEU A 18 1.62 3.85 1.60
C LEU A 18 0.23 4.37 1.23
N GLY A 19 -0.24 5.43 1.89
CA GLY A 19 -1.55 6.04 1.60
C GLY A 19 -1.64 6.53 0.16
N ASN A 20 -0.57 7.14 -0.34
CA ASN A 20 -0.46 7.60 -1.73
C ASN A 20 -0.47 6.43 -2.72
N ALA A 21 0.25 5.34 -2.45
CA ALA A 21 0.22 4.15 -3.30
C ALA A 21 -1.20 3.56 -3.39
N VAL A 22 -1.88 3.37 -2.25
CA VAL A 22 -3.27 2.88 -2.20
C VAL A 22 -4.20 3.74 -3.04
N GLN A 23 -4.16 5.07 -2.86
CA GLN A 23 -5.04 5.99 -3.58
C GLN A 23 -4.76 6.02 -5.09
N ARG A 24 -3.48 6.00 -5.49
CA ARG A 24 -3.10 5.96 -6.91
C ARG A 24 -3.61 4.68 -7.56
N THR A 25 -3.41 3.52 -6.94
CA THR A 25 -3.88 2.23 -7.45
C THR A 25 -5.41 2.21 -7.58
N ILE A 26 -6.15 2.66 -6.55
CA ILE A 26 -7.62 2.81 -6.60
C ILE A 26 -8.06 3.69 -7.78
N ALA A 27 -7.47 4.88 -7.91
CA ALA A 27 -7.83 5.82 -8.96
C ALA A 27 -7.58 5.25 -10.36
N MET A 28 -6.47 4.52 -10.56
CA MET A 28 -6.15 3.89 -11.84
C MET A 28 -7.12 2.76 -12.18
N ILE A 29 -7.46 1.89 -11.22
CA ILE A 29 -8.41 0.79 -11.43
C ILE A 29 -9.81 1.35 -11.77
N GLN A 30 -10.25 2.39 -11.07
CA GLN A 30 -11.52 3.06 -11.37
C GLN A 30 -11.52 3.70 -12.75
N LYS A 31 -10.46 4.46 -13.07
CA LYS A 31 -10.37 5.23 -14.31
C LYS A 31 -10.21 4.36 -15.54
N TYR A 32 -9.41 3.29 -15.46
CA TYR A 32 -8.99 2.52 -16.62
C TYR A 32 -9.66 1.16 -16.73
N GLN A 33 -10.18 0.59 -15.63
CA GLN A 33 -10.83 -0.73 -15.62
C GLN A 33 -12.26 -0.71 -15.06
N GLY A 34 -12.84 0.49 -14.85
CA GLY A 34 -14.21 0.62 -14.34
C GLY A 34 -14.40 0.06 -12.93
N GLY A 35 -13.33 -0.02 -12.14
CA GLY A 35 -13.36 -0.54 -10.78
C GLY A 35 -13.10 -2.04 -10.66
N ILE A 36 -12.92 -2.77 -11.76
CA ILE A 36 -12.69 -4.22 -11.75
C ILE A 36 -11.20 -4.52 -11.75
N ILE A 37 -10.72 -5.27 -10.76
CA ILE A 37 -9.29 -5.61 -10.61
C ILE A 37 -8.91 -6.78 -11.54
N GLY A 38 -9.76 -7.81 -11.59
CA GLY A 38 -9.48 -9.07 -12.25
C GLY A 38 -8.87 -10.10 -11.29
N ASP A 39 -8.14 -11.07 -11.83
CA ASP A 39 -7.47 -12.10 -11.03
C ASP A 39 -6.24 -11.50 -10.35
N ILE A 40 -6.27 -11.44 -9.02
CA ILE A 40 -5.14 -10.97 -8.21
C ILE A 40 -4.16 -12.13 -8.08
N PRO A 41 -2.89 -11.98 -8.51
CA PRO A 41 -1.89 -13.02 -8.34
C PRO A 41 -1.62 -13.26 -6.85
N GLU A 42 -1.17 -14.46 -6.50
CA GLU A 42 -0.64 -14.68 -5.16
C GLU A 42 0.62 -13.83 -4.95
N PRO A 43 0.79 -13.20 -3.79
CA PRO A 43 2.03 -12.51 -3.47
C PRO A 43 3.21 -13.52 -3.50
N HIS A 44 4.30 -13.10 -4.12
CA HIS A 44 5.51 -13.92 -4.32
C HIS A 44 6.74 -13.23 -3.72
N HIS A 45 6.63 -12.62 -2.53
CA HIS A 45 7.79 -12.13 -1.81
C HIS A 45 8.19 -13.04 -0.66
N ASP A 46 9.50 -13.17 -0.50
CA ASP A 46 10.12 -13.81 0.67
C ASP A 46 9.80 -12.98 1.92
N THR A 47 9.18 -13.60 2.92
CA THR A 47 8.84 -12.98 4.22
C THR A 47 9.69 -13.54 5.36
N ASP A 48 10.75 -14.31 5.06
CA ASP A 48 11.63 -14.90 6.05
C ASP A 48 12.26 -13.87 6.99
N ALA A 49 12.74 -12.76 6.44
CA ALA A 49 13.39 -11.69 7.20
C ALA A 49 12.43 -11.06 8.21
N TYR A 50 11.21 -10.77 7.75
CA TYR A 50 10.11 -10.28 8.60
C TYR A 50 9.76 -11.30 9.69
N THR A 51 9.55 -12.56 9.32
CA THR A 51 9.14 -13.62 10.25
C THR A 51 10.18 -13.83 11.35
N LYS A 52 11.46 -13.94 10.97
CA LYS A 52 12.59 -14.04 11.91
C LYS A 52 12.67 -12.83 12.85
N ALA A 53 12.36 -11.64 12.36
CA ALA A 53 12.34 -10.43 13.17
C ALA A 53 11.19 -10.44 14.20
N ILE A 54 9.97 -10.84 13.80
CA ILE A 54 8.81 -11.00 14.69
C ILE A 54 9.11 -12.04 15.78
N GLU A 55 9.61 -13.22 15.40
CA GLU A 55 9.95 -14.30 16.34
C GLU A 55 11.02 -13.89 17.36
N ALA A 56 11.96 -13.04 16.95
CA ALA A 56 13.00 -12.49 17.81
C ALA A 56 12.55 -11.23 18.59
N CYS A 57 11.28 -10.83 18.50
CA CYS A 57 10.73 -9.60 19.07
C CYS A 57 11.47 -8.31 18.62
N LYS A 58 12.05 -8.33 17.41
CA LYS A 58 12.71 -7.18 16.77
C LYS A 58 11.71 -6.43 15.89
N PHE A 59 10.76 -5.76 16.53
CA PHE A 59 9.63 -5.09 15.87
C PHE A 59 10.04 -3.94 14.95
N ASP A 60 11.12 -3.24 15.28
CA ASP A 60 11.76 -2.23 14.42
C ASP A 60 12.17 -2.84 13.08
N ARG A 61 12.84 -4.00 13.11
CA ARG A 61 13.30 -4.70 11.91
C ARG A 61 12.16 -5.28 11.10
N ALA A 62 11.15 -5.84 11.77
CA ALA A 62 9.95 -6.31 11.09
C ALA A 62 9.25 -5.14 10.36
N LEU A 63 9.16 -3.97 10.99
CA LEU A 63 8.55 -2.80 10.37
C LEU A 63 9.40 -2.23 9.22
N ASP A 64 10.74 -2.27 9.33
CA ASP A 64 11.65 -1.93 8.22
C ASP A 64 11.35 -2.77 6.96
N GLU A 65 11.12 -4.08 7.12
CA GLU A 65 10.76 -4.97 6.00
C GLU A 65 9.42 -4.57 5.36
N VAL A 66 8.42 -4.15 6.15
CA VAL A 66 7.16 -3.62 5.61
C VAL A 66 7.41 -2.37 4.78
N TRP A 67 8.26 -1.47 5.28
CA TRP A 67 8.58 -0.24 4.58
C TRP A 67 9.39 -0.44 3.30
N GLU A 68 10.25 -1.45 3.25
CA GLU A 68 10.89 -1.86 2.00
C GLU A 68 9.87 -2.34 0.95
N ARG A 69 8.80 -3.06 1.36
CA ARG A 69 7.72 -3.45 0.45
C ARG A 69 6.96 -2.23 -0.08
N VAL A 70 6.69 -1.23 0.76
CA VAL A 70 6.07 0.04 0.34
C VAL A 70 6.94 0.78 -0.68
N ARG A 71 8.25 0.88 -0.42
CA ARG A 71 9.21 1.49 -1.36
C ARG A 71 9.24 0.74 -2.69
N GLY A 72 9.32 -0.59 -2.64
CA GLY A 72 9.31 -1.46 -3.83
C GLY A 72 8.04 -1.29 -4.68
N LEU A 73 6.87 -1.20 -4.04
CA LEU A 73 5.61 -0.93 -4.75
C LEU A 73 5.61 0.44 -5.43
N ASN A 74 6.07 1.49 -4.75
CA ASN A 74 6.14 2.82 -5.33
C ASN A 74 7.11 2.86 -6.53
N GLN A 75 8.27 2.21 -6.41
CA GLN A 75 9.22 2.07 -7.52
C GLN A 75 8.59 1.31 -8.70
N TYR A 76 7.92 0.19 -8.43
CA TYR A 76 7.24 -0.59 -9.46
C TYR A 76 6.20 0.25 -10.23
N ILE A 77 5.40 1.06 -9.54
CA ILE A 77 4.42 1.96 -10.18
C ILE A 77 5.12 2.93 -11.14
N GLU A 78 6.22 3.54 -10.72
CA GLU A 78 6.98 4.50 -11.54
C GLU A 78 7.72 3.85 -12.72
N GLU A 79 8.15 2.59 -12.58
CA GLU A 79 8.80 1.83 -13.64
C GLU A 79 7.80 1.34 -14.69
N GLN A 80 6.68 0.75 -14.25
CA GLN A 80 5.65 0.23 -15.15
C GLN A 80 4.84 1.33 -15.83
N LYS A 81 4.69 2.49 -15.20
CA LYS A 81 3.94 3.64 -15.74
C LYS A 81 2.56 3.22 -16.27
N PRO A 82 1.67 2.66 -15.44
CA PRO A 82 0.34 2.20 -15.86
C PRO A 82 -0.47 3.25 -16.63
N TRP A 83 -0.28 4.54 -16.36
CA TRP A 83 -0.89 5.63 -17.14
C TRP A 83 -0.44 5.69 -18.60
N ALA A 84 0.80 5.29 -18.90
CA ALA A 84 1.32 5.19 -20.25
C ALA A 84 0.76 3.93 -20.95
N ILE A 85 0.75 2.79 -20.27
CA ILE A 85 0.14 1.55 -20.78
C ILE A 85 -1.34 1.78 -21.14
N ALA A 86 -2.09 2.46 -20.27
CA ALA A 86 -3.48 2.84 -20.52
C ALA A 86 -3.63 3.75 -21.75
N LYS A 87 -2.69 4.66 -21.98
CA LYS A 87 -2.69 5.56 -23.16
C LYS A 87 -2.42 4.78 -24.45
N ASP A 88 -1.56 3.79 -24.38
CA ASP A 88 -1.21 2.90 -25.51
C ASP A 88 -2.29 1.83 -25.77
N LYS A 89 -3.33 1.78 -24.91
CA LYS A 89 -4.50 0.89 -25.02
C LYS A 89 -4.15 -0.60 -24.93
N ASP A 90 -3.10 -0.95 -24.20
CA ASP A 90 -2.78 -2.34 -23.88
C ASP A 90 -3.52 -2.77 -22.60
N GLU A 91 -4.80 -3.12 -22.75
CA GLU A 91 -5.67 -3.47 -21.62
C GLU A 91 -5.21 -4.71 -20.85
N THR A 92 -4.62 -5.69 -21.55
CA THR A 92 -4.15 -6.94 -20.94
C THR A 92 -2.98 -6.66 -20.01
N HIS A 93 -1.96 -5.96 -20.51
CA HIS A 93 -0.80 -5.61 -19.72
C HIS A 93 -1.16 -4.66 -18.56
N LEU A 94 -2.05 -3.69 -18.81
CA LEU A 94 -2.51 -2.78 -17.77
C LEU A 94 -3.18 -3.54 -16.61
N ARG A 95 -4.03 -4.52 -16.93
CA ARG A 95 -4.69 -5.36 -15.92
C ARG A 95 -3.69 -6.15 -15.10
N GLU A 96 -2.69 -6.75 -15.72
CA GLU A 96 -1.63 -7.50 -15.01
C GLU A 96 -0.86 -6.60 -14.04
N VAL A 97 -0.47 -5.40 -14.50
CA VAL A 97 0.25 -4.42 -13.67
C VAL A 97 -0.60 -3.93 -12.49
N LEU A 98 -1.88 -3.64 -12.71
CA LEU A 98 -2.76 -3.16 -11.65
C LEU A 98 -3.13 -4.28 -10.66
N ALA A 99 -3.35 -5.51 -11.14
CA ALA A 99 -3.57 -6.67 -10.28
C ALA A 99 -2.35 -6.97 -9.40
N TYR A 100 -1.14 -6.85 -9.95
CA TYR A 100 0.09 -7.00 -9.17
C TYR A 100 0.25 -5.91 -8.09
N GLN A 101 -0.07 -4.65 -8.40
CA GLN A 101 -0.08 -3.58 -7.38
C GLN A 101 -1.02 -3.92 -6.23
N VAL A 102 -2.22 -4.44 -6.53
CA VAL A 102 -3.18 -4.87 -5.51
C VAL A 102 -2.64 -6.03 -4.68
N SER A 103 -2.01 -7.03 -5.30
CA SER A 103 -1.35 -8.13 -4.58
C SER A 103 -0.33 -7.61 -3.57
N CYS A 104 0.54 -6.68 -3.98
CA CYS A 104 1.53 -6.07 -3.08
C CYS A 104 0.87 -5.31 -1.92
N LEU A 105 -0.22 -4.58 -2.18
CA LEU A 105 -0.95 -3.85 -1.12
C LEU A 105 -1.60 -4.78 -0.11
N LEU A 106 -2.14 -5.91 -0.55
CA LEU A 106 -2.71 -6.93 0.35
C LEU A 106 -1.61 -7.58 1.21
N GLU A 107 -0.47 -7.91 0.62
CA GLU A 107 0.70 -8.43 1.35
C GLU A 107 1.21 -7.41 2.39
N ILE A 108 1.35 -6.14 2.01
CA ILE A 108 1.71 -5.07 2.95
C ILE A 108 0.70 -4.99 4.10
N ALA A 109 -0.61 -5.12 3.81
CA ALA A 109 -1.63 -5.11 4.85
C ALA A 109 -1.46 -6.27 5.84
N ASP A 110 -1.17 -7.48 5.35
CA ASP A 110 -0.97 -8.65 6.21
C ASP A 110 0.28 -8.52 7.09
N LEU A 111 1.39 -8.04 6.53
CA LEU A 111 2.61 -7.79 7.32
C LEU A 111 2.45 -6.63 8.32
N LEU A 112 1.56 -5.68 8.03
CA LEU A 112 1.33 -4.51 8.86
C LEU A 112 0.31 -4.76 9.98
N GLU A 113 -0.52 -5.81 9.87
CA GLU A 113 -1.57 -6.15 10.84
C GLU A 113 -1.14 -6.13 12.32
N PRO A 114 0.01 -6.70 12.74
CA PRO A 114 0.41 -6.65 14.15
C PRO A 114 0.81 -5.25 14.65
N PHE A 115 1.04 -4.29 13.75
CA PHE A 115 1.47 -2.92 14.07
C PHE A 115 0.34 -1.89 13.88
N MET A 116 -0.43 -2.02 12.80
CA MET A 116 -1.52 -1.11 12.44
C MET A 116 -2.74 -1.90 11.95
N PRO A 117 -3.45 -2.63 12.83
CA PRO A 117 -4.54 -3.53 12.44
C PRO A 117 -5.69 -2.80 11.75
N GLN A 118 -5.99 -1.57 12.15
CA GLN A 118 -7.04 -0.76 11.52
C GLN A 118 -6.68 -0.38 10.08
N THR A 119 -5.42 -0.02 9.83
CA THR A 119 -4.92 0.28 8.48
C THR A 119 -4.93 -0.96 7.60
N ALA A 120 -4.45 -2.10 8.12
CA ALA A 120 -4.47 -3.38 7.43
C ALA A 120 -5.90 -3.78 7.00
N VAL A 121 -6.86 -3.71 7.93
CA VAL A 121 -8.28 -3.99 7.64
C VAL A 121 -8.84 -3.06 6.57
N LYS A 122 -8.55 -1.75 6.63
CA LYS A 122 -9.00 -0.80 5.61
C LYS A 122 -8.45 -1.14 4.22
N ILE A 123 -7.16 -1.44 4.11
CA ILE A 123 -6.53 -1.80 2.83
C ILE A 123 -7.17 -3.09 2.30
N ARG A 124 -7.28 -4.15 3.12
CA ARG A 124 -7.94 -5.40 2.70
C ARG A 124 -9.37 -5.14 2.23
N HIS A 125 -10.15 -4.36 2.97
CA HIS A 125 -11.53 -4.05 2.60
C HIS A 125 -11.64 -3.32 1.24
N MET A 126 -10.67 -2.49 0.88
CA MET A 126 -10.66 -1.77 -0.40
C MET A 126 -10.46 -2.69 -1.62
N PHE A 127 -9.82 -3.85 -1.44
CA PHE A 127 -9.37 -4.69 -2.57
C PHE A 127 -9.86 -6.14 -2.55
N GLN A 128 -10.24 -6.69 -1.39
CA GLN A 128 -10.56 -8.12 -1.22
C GLN A 128 -11.76 -8.62 -2.03
N GLU A 129 -12.68 -7.73 -2.44
CA GLU A 129 -13.86 -8.10 -3.23
C GLU A 129 -13.56 -8.20 -4.74
N GLY A 130 -12.31 -7.96 -5.17
CA GLY A 130 -11.96 -7.90 -6.60
C GLY A 130 -12.53 -6.69 -7.34
N VAL A 131 -13.21 -5.80 -6.61
CA VAL A 131 -13.83 -4.57 -7.09
C VAL A 131 -13.49 -3.43 -6.16
N VAL A 132 -12.99 -2.33 -6.73
CA VAL A 132 -12.71 -1.10 -6.00
C VAL A 132 -13.91 -0.17 -6.09
N ARG A 133 -14.56 0.07 -4.95
CA ARG A 133 -15.65 1.05 -4.84
C ARG A 133 -15.08 2.47 -4.71
N PRO A 134 -15.79 3.52 -5.16
CA PRO A 134 -15.41 4.91 -4.89
C PRO A 134 -15.11 5.11 -3.40
N ALA A 135 -13.91 5.57 -3.07
CA ALA A 135 -13.50 5.74 -1.69
C ALA A 135 -14.25 6.94 -1.09
N GLU A 136 -15.04 6.71 -0.02
CA GLU A 136 -15.49 7.81 0.85
C GLU A 136 -14.38 8.11 1.87
N GLY A 137 -13.47 9.03 1.53
CA GLY A 137 -12.46 9.58 2.44
C GLY A 137 -11.02 9.06 2.25
N THR A 138 -10.08 9.68 2.98
CA THR A 138 -8.62 9.40 2.91
C THR A 138 -8.20 8.33 3.93
N LEU A 139 -7.24 7.46 3.59
CA LEU A 139 -6.79 6.34 4.45
C LEU A 139 -6.18 6.83 5.78
N PHE A 140 -5.44 7.93 5.72
CA PHE A 140 -4.81 8.62 6.86
C PHE A 140 -5.34 10.06 6.98
N PRO A 141 -6.46 10.29 7.70
CA PRO A 141 -6.92 11.65 7.94
C PRO A 141 -5.85 12.42 8.70
N LYS A 142 -5.52 13.63 8.24
CA LYS A 142 -4.65 14.52 8.99
C LYS A 142 -5.37 14.87 10.29
N HIS A 143 -4.71 14.67 11.43
CA HIS A 143 -5.19 15.26 12.68
C HIS A 143 -5.04 16.77 12.53
N ASP A 144 -6.14 17.47 12.33
CA ASP A 144 -6.17 18.93 12.45
C ASP A 144 -5.91 19.27 13.93
N GLU A 145 -4.67 19.65 14.26
CA GLU A 145 -4.37 20.39 15.49
C GLU A 145 -4.98 21.79 15.38
N ASN A 146 -6.32 21.88 15.47
CA ASN A 146 -7.04 23.13 15.70
C ASN A 146 -8.45 22.84 16.22
N SER A 147 -8.51 22.27 17.41
CA SER A 147 -9.72 22.30 18.25
C SER A 147 -9.33 22.61 19.70
N ALA A 148 -8.78 23.80 19.88
CA ALA A 148 -8.82 24.50 21.16
C ALA A 148 -9.28 25.94 20.86
N SER A 149 -10.59 26.16 21.01
CA SER A 149 -11.18 27.49 21.25
C SER A 149 -11.58 27.56 22.71
#